data_AF-A0A8X7WTW8-F1
#
_entry.id   AF-A0A8X7WTW8-F1
#
_cell.length_a   1.000
_cell.length_b   1.000
_cell.length_c   1.000
_cell.angle_alpha   90.00
_cell.angle_beta   90.00
_cell.angle_gamma   90.00
#
_symmetry.space_group_name_H-M   'P 1'
#
loop_
_entity.id
_entity.type
_entity.pdbx_description
1 polymer ?
#
loop_
_entity_poly.entity_id
_entity_poly.type
_entity_poly.pdbx_seq_one_letter_code
_entity_poly.pdbx_strand_id
1 'polypeptide(L)'
;ICKCGPRHRCCKHYEDNCISYCVKGTSCLLRWLRNLDDELHALIAGFLAGVSMMFYKSTTISMYLASKLVEAVMEVQNLRPSYWKFLQRLTKGRFALMNRKALDAFGTKASQQFKGFIPRLDPRFTVEKPELEIHLDR
;
A
#
# COMPACT_ATOMS: atom_id res chain seq x y z
N ILE A 1 -11.78 -8.82 7.20
CA ILE A 1 -12.46 -9.10 5.91
C ILE A 1 -13.96 -9.18 6.20
N CYS A 2 -14.78 -8.27 5.66
CA CYS A 2 -16.20 -8.15 6.04
C CYS A 2 -17.07 -9.14 5.26
N LYS A 3 -17.80 -10.01 5.97
CA LYS A 3 -18.64 -11.10 5.42
C LYS A 3 -20.11 -10.73 5.13
N CYS A 4 -20.46 -9.45 4.94
CA CYS A 4 -21.86 -9.07 4.69
C CYS A 4 -22.05 -8.44 3.31
N GLY A 5 -22.72 -9.17 2.41
CA GLY A 5 -23.43 -8.57 1.27
C GLY A 5 -24.79 -7.99 1.69
N PRO A 6 -25.65 -7.69 0.72
CA PRO A 6 -25.60 -6.49 -0.11
C PRO A 6 -26.13 -5.29 0.70
N ARG A 7 -25.29 -4.28 0.96
CA ARG A 7 -25.80 -2.95 1.31
C ARG A 7 -24.72 -1.93 0.98
N HIS A 8 -25.08 -1.00 0.11
CA HIS A 8 -24.35 0.16 -0.42
C HIS A 8 -23.85 1.15 0.66
N ARG A 9 -23.68 0.71 1.91
CA ARG A 9 -23.51 1.52 3.13
C ARG A 9 -22.11 1.44 3.75
N CYS A 10 -21.25 0.56 3.25
CA CYS A 10 -19.90 0.35 3.80
C CYS A 10 -18.80 1.23 3.18
N CYS A 11 -19.07 1.95 2.09
CA CYS A 11 -18.07 2.81 1.49
C CYS A 11 -18.19 4.24 2.03
N LYS A 12 -17.60 4.50 3.21
CA LYS A 12 -17.20 5.86 3.59
C LYS A 12 -16.17 6.34 2.55
N HIS A 13 -16.66 7.01 1.51
CA HIS A 13 -15.87 7.56 0.41
C HIS A 13 -15.35 8.97 0.67
N TYR A 14 -15.74 9.60 1.78
CA TYR A 14 -15.54 11.03 2.05
C TYR A 14 -14.05 11.46 2.13
N GLU A 15 -13.13 10.53 2.47
CA GLU A 15 -11.69 10.80 2.65
C GLU A 15 -10.81 9.98 1.69
N ASP A 16 -11.36 9.46 0.58
CA ASP A 16 -10.60 8.59 -0.34
C ASP A 16 -10.00 9.37 -1.52
N ASN A 17 -8.67 9.30 -1.69
CA ASN A 17 -7.99 9.78 -2.90
C ASN A 17 -8.48 9.01 -4.14
N CYS A 18 -8.34 9.58 -5.35
CA CYS A 18 -8.77 8.96 -6.62
C CYS A 18 -8.30 7.51 -6.78
N ILE A 19 -7.05 7.21 -6.39
CA ILE A 19 -6.48 5.86 -6.46
C ILE A 19 -7.24 4.89 -5.54
N SER A 20 -7.49 5.31 -4.29
CA SER A 20 -8.26 4.51 -3.34
C SER A 20 -9.71 4.37 -3.77
N TYR A 21 -10.27 5.39 -4.43
CA TYR A 21 -11.60 5.34 -5.01
C TYR A 21 -11.67 4.32 -6.15
N CYS A 22 -10.72 4.32 -7.07
CA CYS A 22 -10.64 3.35 -8.17
C CYS A 22 -10.50 1.91 -7.64
N VAL A 23 -9.62 1.64 -6.67
CA VAL A 23 -9.45 0.30 -6.10
C VAL A 23 -10.71 -0.18 -5.39
N LYS A 24 -11.32 0.66 -4.54
CA LYS A 24 -12.55 0.30 -3.83
C LYS A 24 -13.74 0.17 -4.79
N GLY A 25 -13.86 1.08 -5.74
CA GLY A 25 -14.92 1.10 -6.74
C GLY A 25 -14.88 -0.13 -7.64
N THR A 26 -13.70 -0.48 -8.17
CA THR A 26 -13.50 -1.70 -8.95
C THR A 26 -13.79 -2.95 -8.12
N SER A 27 -13.32 -3.01 -6.87
CA SER A 27 -13.62 -4.13 -5.96
C SER A 27 -15.12 -4.27 -5.68
N CYS A 28 -15.85 -3.16 -5.50
CA CYS A 28 -17.30 -3.19 -5.29
C CYS A 28 -18.05 -3.60 -6.55
N LEU A 29 -17.64 -3.08 -7.72
CA LEU A 29 -18.23 -3.44 -9.01
C LEU A 29 -18.01 -4.92 -9.33
N LEU A 30 -16.81 -5.44 -9.10
CA LEU A 30 -16.50 -6.86 -9.28
C LEU A 30 -17.29 -7.74 -8.31
N ARG A 31 -17.45 -7.32 -7.05
CA ARG A 31 -18.29 -8.03 -6.07
C ARG A 31 -19.76 -8.08 -6.50
N TRP A 32 -20.25 -6.99 -7.11
CA TRP A 32 -21.59 -6.94 -7.70
C TRP A 32 -21.73 -7.83 -8.95
N LEU A 33 -20.69 -7.90 -9.80
CA LEU A 33 -20.73 -8.66 -11.05
C LEU A 33 -20.46 -10.17 -10.90
N ARG A 34 -19.63 -10.60 -9.94
CA ARG A 34 -19.13 -12.00 -9.92
C ARG A 34 -19.21 -12.76 -8.60
N ASN A 35 -19.58 -12.13 -7.48
CA ASN A 35 -19.75 -12.76 -6.15
C ASN A 35 -18.70 -13.83 -5.77
N LEU A 36 -17.46 -13.69 -6.25
CA LEU A 36 -16.31 -14.52 -5.95
C LEU A 36 -15.26 -13.61 -5.33
N ASP A 37 -14.68 -14.01 -4.20
CA ASP A 37 -13.67 -13.24 -3.45
C ASP A 37 -12.28 -13.88 -3.65
N ASP A 38 -11.87 -14.14 -4.89
CA ASP A 38 -10.55 -14.70 -5.22
C ASP A 38 -9.44 -13.63 -5.26
N GLU A 39 -8.19 -14.05 -5.07
CA GLU A 39 -7.00 -13.19 -5.10
C GLU A 39 -6.83 -12.44 -6.44
N LEU A 40 -7.33 -13.01 -7.53
CA LEU A 40 -7.39 -12.39 -8.86
C LEU A 40 -8.09 -11.02 -8.85
N HIS A 41 -9.05 -10.80 -7.94
CA HIS A 41 -9.76 -9.52 -7.82
C HIS A 41 -8.83 -8.39 -7.35
N ALA A 42 -7.88 -8.69 -6.47
CA ALA A 42 -6.90 -7.71 -6.01
C ALA A 42 -5.95 -7.31 -7.14
N LEU A 43 -5.56 -8.28 -7.98
CA LEU A 43 -4.72 -8.04 -9.16
C LEU A 43 -5.44 -7.15 -10.19
N ILE A 44 -6.69 -7.48 -10.53
CA ILE A 44 -7.49 -6.71 -11.50
C ILE A 44 -7.79 -5.30 -10.98
N ALA A 45 -8.18 -5.17 -9.70
CA ALA A 45 -8.45 -3.87 -9.08
C ALA A 45 -7.17 -3.01 -9.03
N GLY A 46 -6.02 -3.63 -8.73
CA GLY A 46 -4.72 -2.97 -8.74
C GLY A 46 -4.31 -2.52 -10.15
N PHE A 47 -4.51 -3.37 -11.16
CA PHE A 47 -4.20 -3.06 -12.55
C PHE A 47 -5.07 -1.92 -13.09
N LEU A 48 -6.39 -1.98 -12.91
CA LEU A 48 -7.29 -0.91 -13.33
C LEU A 48 -6.98 0.42 -12.63
N ALA A 49 -6.68 0.38 -11.33
CA ALA A 49 -6.30 1.58 -10.60
C ALA A 49 -4.94 2.13 -11.07
N GLY A 50 -3.97 1.27 -11.38
CA GLY A 50 -2.67 1.67 -11.93
C GLY A 50 -2.77 2.28 -13.32
N VAL A 51 -3.52 1.64 -14.23
CA VAL A 51 -3.77 2.15 -15.59
C VAL A 51 -4.54 3.46 -15.55
N SER A 52 -5.45 3.64 -14.60
CA SER A 52 -6.17 4.92 -14.44
C SER A 52 -5.24 6.11 -14.16
N MET A 53 -4.05 5.87 -13.56
CA MET A 53 -3.06 6.92 -13.35
C MET A 53 -2.34 7.34 -14.63
N MET A 54 -2.29 6.50 -15.67
CA MET A 54 -1.69 6.87 -16.96
C MET A 54 -2.57 7.86 -17.73
N PHE A 55 -3.89 7.84 -17.51
CA PHE A 55 -4.85 8.75 -18.11
C PHE A 55 -5.10 10.02 -17.28
N TYR A 56 -4.27 10.30 -16.27
CA TYR A 56 -4.37 11.54 -15.51
C TYR A 56 -3.98 12.75 -16.38
N LYS A 57 -4.54 13.92 -16.09
CA LYS A 57 -4.44 15.20 -16.86
C LYS A 57 -3.01 15.57 -17.30
N SER A 58 -1.98 15.04 -16.64
CA SER A 58 -0.59 15.08 -17.11
C SER A 58 0.11 13.75 -16.81
N THR A 59 0.57 13.06 -17.86
CA THR A 59 1.35 11.82 -17.78
C THR A 59 2.70 12.03 -17.08
N THR A 60 3.30 13.21 -17.23
CA THR A 60 4.57 13.59 -16.58
C THR A 60 4.44 13.61 -15.05
N ILE A 61 3.34 14.16 -14.52
CA ILE A 61 3.09 14.21 -13.07
C ILE A 61 2.87 12.79 -12.53
N SER A 62 2.15 11.96 -13.29
CA SER A 62 1.92 10.56 -12.94
C SER A 62 3.22 9.75 -12.89
N MET A 63 4.06 9.88 -13.94
CA MET A 63 5.38 9.24 -13.99
C MET A 63 6.29 9.75 -12.86
N TYR A 64 6.30 11.06 -12.58
CA TYR A 64 7.06 11.63 -11.48
C TYR A 64 6.62 11.08 -10.13
N LEU A 65 5.31 10.99 -9.90
CA LEU A 65 4.76 10.39 -8.68
C LEU A 65 5.17 8.91 -8.54
N ALA A 66 5.12 8.14 -9.64
CA ALA A 66 5.56 6.76 -9.65
C ALA A 66 7.05 6.63 -9.28
N SER A 67 7.92 7.46 -9.87
CA SER A 67 9.34 7.48 -9.51
C SER A 67 9.56 7.85 -8.04
N LYS A 68 8.82 8.84 -7.51
CA LYS A 68 8.89 9.22 -6.09
C LYS A 68 8.36 8.13 -5.15
N LEU A 69 7.40 7.32 -5.58
CA LEU A 69 6.94 6.15 -4.83
C LEU A 69 8.04 5.08 -4.76
N VAL A 70 8.76 4.83 -5.86
CA VAL A 70 9.90 3.89 -5.88
C VAL A 70 11.03 4.38 -4.97
N GLU A 71 11.38 5.67 -5.04
CA GLU A 71 12.33 6.29 -4.11
C GLU A 71 11.86 6.13 -2.65
N ALA A 72 10.56 6.26 -2.37
CA ALA A 72 10.02 6.09 -1.02
C ALA A 72 10.00 4.63 -0.53
N VAL A 73 10.08 3.64 -1.42
CA VAL A 73 10.27 2.24 -1.02
C VAL A 73 11.76 1.98 -0.76
N MET A 74 12.60 2.32 -1.74
CA MET A 74 13.99 1.91 -1.78
C MET A 74 14.90 2.84 -0.97
N GLU A 75 14.73 4.15 -1.09
CA GLU A 75 15.70 5.13 -0.57
C GLU A 75 15.02 6.32 0.11
N VAL A 76 14.29 6.06 1.20
CA VAL A 76 13.51 7.09 1.92
C VAL A 76 14.37 8.29 2.34
N GLN A 77 15.65 8.09 2.67
CA GLN A 77 16.58 9.15 3.07
C GLN A 77 16.79 10.26 2.04
N ASN A 78 16.69 9.97 0.74
CA ASN A 78 16.85 10.98 -0.31
C ASN A 78 15.56 11.78 -0.57
N LEU A 79 14.44 11.37 0.05
CA LEU A 79 13.13 11.99 -0.16
C LEU A 79 12.90 13.17 0.78
N ARG A 80 12.47 14.30 0.22
CA ARG A 80 12.10 15.49 1.01
C ARG A 80 10.95 15.17 1.99
N PRO A 81 10.99 15.64 3.25
CA PRO A 81 9.95 15.35 4.25
C PRO A 81 8.52 15.75 3.86
N SER A 82 8.37 16.78 3.01
CA SER A 82 7.08 17.19 2.46
C SER A 82 6.45 16.14 1.55
N TYR A 83 7.26 15.51 0.69
CA TYR A 83 6.82 14.41 -0.18
C TYR A 83 6.44 13.18 0.65
N TRP A 84 7.22 12.88 1.70
CA TRP A 84 6.90 11.79 2.63
C TRP A 84 5.49 11.93 3.25
N LYS A 85 5.12 13.13 3.72
CA LYS A 85 3.77 13.39 4.25
C LYS A 85 2.68 13.21 3.18
N PHE A 86 2.95 13.66 1.96
CA PHE A 86 2.02 13.48 0.84
C PHE A 86 1.82 12.00 0.50
N LEU A 87 2.89 11.23 0.38
CA LEU A 87 2.83 9.80 0.07
C LEU A 87 2.15 8.99 1.19
N GLN A 88 2.36 9.35 2.46
CA GLN A 88 1.63 8.75 3.56
C GLN A 88 0.12 9.04 3.48
N ARG A 89 -0.30 10.24 3.08
CA ARG A 89 -1.72 10.54 2.83
C ARG A 89 -2.27 9.76 1.64
N LEU A 90 -1.49 9.64 0.56
CA LEU A 90 -1.85 8.87 -0.64
C LEU A 90 -2.15 7.39 -0.28
N THR A 91 -1.34 6.84 0.63
CA THR A 91 -1.30 5.40 0.94
C THR A 91 -1.91 5.05 2.29
N LYS A 92 -2.53 6.03 2.96
CA LYS A 92 -3.12 5.88 4.29
C LYS A 92 -2.16 5.32 5.33
N GLY A 93 -0.91 5.78 5.30
CA GLY A 93 0.13 5.38 6.24
C GLY A 93 0.67 3.95 6.04
N ARG A 94 0.27 3.23 4.98
CA ARG A 94 0.75 1.85 4.75
C ARG A 94 2.25 1.76 4.52
N PHE A 95 2.85 2.78 3.90
CA PHE A 95 4.31 2.87 3.75
C PHE A 95 5.05 2.95 5.09
N ALA A 96 4.41 3.46 6.15
CA ALA A 96 5.03 3.49 7.47
C ALA A 96 5.14 2.08 8.08
N LEU A 97 4.24 1.17 7.71
CA LEU A 97 4.12 -0.19 8.25
C LEU A 97 4.99 -1.25 7.56
N MET A 98 5.65 -0.89 6.45
CA MET A 98 6.48 -1.85 5.69
C MET A 98 7.75 -2.23 6.48
N ASN A 99 8.11 -3.51 6.42
CA ASN A 99 9.38 -3.98 6.98
C ASN A 99 10.54 -3.50 6.11
N ARG A 100 11.21 -2.42 6.53
CA ARG A 100 12.33 -1.82 5.78
C ARG A 100 13.62 -2.63 5.89
N LYS A 101 13.78 -3.50 6.91
CA LYS A 101 14.95 -4.39 7.01
C LYS A 101 15.01 -5.39 5.85
N ALA A 102 13.85 -5.86 5.38
CA ALA A 102 13.79 -6.70 4.18
C ALA A 102 14.29 -5.98 2.91
N LEU A 103 14.28 -4.64 2.90
CA LEU A 103 14.76 -3.83 1.78
C LEU A 103 16.27 -3.53 1.88
N ASP A 104 16.87 -3.69 3.06
CA ASP A 104 18.32 -3.61 3.24
C ASP A 104 19.05 -4.75 2.51
N ALA A 105 18.38 -5.89 2.25
CA ALA A 105 18.90 -6.98 1.41
C ALA A 105 19.21 -6.52 -0.03
N PHE A 106 18.53 -5.48 -0.53
CA PHE A 106 18.80 -4.88 -1.83
C PHE A 106 19.93 -3.83 -1.78
N GLY A 107 20.68 -3.74 -0.67
CA GLY A 107 21.75 -2.77 -0.46
C GLY A 107 21.26 -1.36 -0.17
N THR A 108 19.95 -1.17 0.02
CA THR A 108 19.37 0.13 0.31
C THR A 108 19.39 0.38 1.80
N LYS A 109 19.90 1.53 2.26
CA LYS A 109 20.01 1.85 3.71
C LYS A 109 18.67 2.28 4.34
N ALA A 110 17.56 1.72 3.85
CA ALA A 110 16.20 2.18 4.11
C ALA A 110 15.78 2.10 5.59
N SER A 111 16.39 1.20 6.37
CA SER A 111 16.12 1.09 7.81
C SER A 111 16.69 2.23 8.67
N GLN A 112 17.65 3.02 8.17
CA GLN A 112 18.43 3.97 8.98
C GLN A 112 17.60 5.10 9.62
N GLN A 113 16.57 5.59 8.93
CA GLN A 113 15.68 6.65 9.44
C GLN A 113 14.53 6.14 10.33
N PHE A 114 14.35 4.82 10.46
CA PHE A 114 13.25 4.19 11.21
C PHE A 114 13.75 3.26 12.30
N LYS A 115 14.74 3.73 13.09
CA LYS A 115 15.26 3.00 14.25
C LYS A 115 14.11 2.71 15.23
N GLY A 116 13.76 1.42 15.41
CA GLY A 116 12.80 0.96 16.42
C GLY A 116 11.37 0.66 15.93
N PHE A 117 11.03 0.89 14.65
CA PHE A 117 9.73 0.44 14.13
C PHE A 117 9.84 -1.00 13.60
N ILE A 118 9.34 -1.96 14.37
CA ILE A 118 9.21 -3.36 13.96
C ILE A 118 7.72 -3.65 13.75
N PRO A 119 7.26 -3.87 12.51
CA PRO A 119 5.87 -4.26 12.29
C PRO A 119 5.64 -5.65 12.90
N ARG A 120 4.51 -5.83 13.60
CA ARG A 120 4.11 -7.10 14.24
C ARG A 120 3.70 -8.10 13.16
N LEU A 121 4.66 -8.78 12.55
CA LEU A 121 4.43 -9.87 11.59
C LEU A 121 4.68 -11.22 12.26
N ASP A 122 3.90 -12.22 11.89
CA ASP A 122 4.16 -13.61 12.28
C ASP A 122 5.51 -14.06 11.66
N PRO A 123 6.51 -14.45 12.46
CA PRO A 123 7.84 -14.82 11.98
C PRO A 123 7.87 -16.00 11.00
N ARG A 124 6.79 -16.80 10.93
CA ARG A 124 6.66 -17.93 9.99
C ARG A 124 6.56 -17.51 8.52
N PHE A 125 6.16 -16.27 8.25
CA PHE A 125 5.91 -15.76 6.90
C PHE A 125 6.82 -14.59 6.51
N THR A 126 7.90 -14.35 7.26
CA THR A 126 8.85 -13.25 7.02
C THR A 126 10.20 -13.76 6.54
N VAL A 127 10.75 -13.16 5.48
CA VAL A 127 12.11 -13.44 4.97
C VAL A 127 13.18 -13.06 6.00
N GLU A 128 13.04 -11.88 6.60
CA GLU A 128 13.91 -11.39 7.67
C GLU A 128 13.18 -11.50 9.01
N LYS A 129 13.75 -12.24 9.96
CA LYS A 129 13.16 -12.41 11.29
C LYS A 129 13.27 -11.11 12.09
N PRO A 130 12.21 -10.72 12.83
CA PRO A 130 12.27 -9.57 13.72
C PRO A 130 13.30 -9.82 14.84
N GLU A 131 14.00 -8.77 15.26
CA GLU A 131 15.08 -8.82 16.27
C GLU A 131 14.56 -9.04 17.71
N LEU A 132 13.25 -8.92 17.91
CA LEU A 132 12.57 -9.14 19.18
C LEU A 132 11.70 -10.39 19.09
N GLU A 133 11.86 -11.33 20.03
CA GLU A 133 10.98 -12.49 20.13
C GLU A 133 9.55 -12.03 20.41
N ILE A 134 8.65 -12.26 19.45
CA ILE A 134 7.24 -11.91 19.56
C ILE A 134 6.57 -13.10 20.26
N HIS A 135 6.20 -12.96 21.54
CA HIS A 135 5.29 -13.91 22.19
C HIS A 135 3.94 -13.86 21.46
N LEU A 136 3.71 -14.86 20.61
CA LEU A 136 2.42 -15.10 19.97
C LEU A 136 1.50 -15.71 21.03
N ASP A 137 0.64 -14.90 21.65
CA ASP A 137 -0.50 -15.44 22.41
C ASP A 137 -1.39 -16.20 21.42
N ARG A 138 -1.45 -17.50 21.63
CA ARG A 138 -2.08 -18.51 20.77
C ARG A 138 -3.59 -18.39 20.75
#